data_AF-A0A1V5SNV2-F1
#
_entry.id   AF-A0A1V5SNV2-F1
#
_cell.length_a   1.000
_cell.length_b   1.000
_cell.length_c   1.000
_cell.angle_alpha   90.00
_cell.angle_beta   90.00
_cell.angle_gamma   90.00
#
_symmetry.space_group_name_H-M   'P 1'
#
loop_
_entity.id
_entity.type
_entity.pdbx_description
1 polymer ?
#
loop_
_entity_poly.entity_id
_entity_poly.type
_entity_poly.pdbx_seq_one_letter_code
_entity_poly.pdbx_strand_id
1 'polypeptide(L)'
;MEINSQLIKPYIEKMEAEWLQLYSEVCGHPSHEASEMKPSIEQRMRQLEKFRTSAMYFGHDESGLKQFPNLREALRLLKLDLRATRRKWRRYLVSKIRTQKRQERASYAPTITD
;
A
#
# COMPACT_ATOMS: atom_id res chain seq x y z
N MET A 1 30.84 8.72 -1.99
CA MET A 1 30.19 7.73 -2.88
C MET A 1 28.70 8.07 -2.92
N GLU A 2 28.34 8.93 -3.86
CA GLU A 2 27.01 9.56 -3.98
C GLU A 2 26.07 8.63 -4.72
N ILE A 3 25.18 7.94 -3.98
CA ILE A 3 24.10 7.20 -4.63
C ILE A 3 23.07 8.21 -5.15
N ASN A 4 23.23 8.58 -6.42
CA ASN A 4 22.21 8.91 -7.43
C ASN A 4 20.89 9.50 -6.90
N SER A 5 20.83 10.82 -6.77
CA SER A 5 19.57 11.59 -6.84
C SER A 5 18.71 11.16 -8.04
N GLN A 6 19.35 10.75 -9.15
CA GLN A 6 18.73 10.19 -10.35
C GLN A 6 17.81 8.97 -10.10
N LEU A 7 18.06 8.16 -9.06
CA LEU A 7 17.27 6.95 -8.79
C LEU A 7 16.10 7.18 -7.82
N ILE A 8 16.05 8.34 -7.14
CA ILE A 8 15.00 8.63 -6.17
C ILE A 8 13.66 8.86 -6.86
N LYS A 9 13.65 9.63 -7.96
CA LYS A 9 12.43 9.93 -8.70
C LYS A 9 11.77 8.66 -9.30
N PRO A 10 12.49 7.79 -10.05
CA PRO A 10 11.93 6.52 -10.51
C PRO A 10 11.43 5.62 -9.37
N TYR A 11 12.10 5.66 -8.21
CA TYR A 11 11.68 4.89 -7.04
C TYR A 11 10.36 5.42 -6.45
N ILE A 12 10.20 6.74 -6.33
CA ILE A 12 8.96 7.37 -5.87
C ILE A 12 7.81 7.05 -6.83
N GLU A 13 8.01 7.22 -8.14
CA GLU A 13 7.01 6.90 -9.17
C GLU A 13 6.57 5.44 -9.10
N LYS A 14 7.51 4.51 -8.94
CA LYS A 14 7.20 3.09 -8.73
C LYS A 14 6.37 2.87 -7.47
N MET A 15 6.72 3.50 -6.35
CA MET A 15 5.93 3.37 -5.13
C MET A 15 4.53 3.97 -5.29
N GLU A 16 4.37 5.08 -6.02
CA GLU A 16 3.07 5.72 -6.29
C GLU A 16 2.17 4.74 -7.04
N ALA A 17 2.70 4.12 -8.10
CA ALA A 17 1.98 3.09 -8.85
C ALA A 17 1.58 1.90 -7.98
N GLU A 18 2.48 1.41 -7.12
CA GLU A 18 2.19 0.27 -6.25
C GLU A 18 1.12 0.57 -5.17
N TRP A 19 1.12 1.78 -4.63
CA TRP A 19 0.10 2.25 -3.69
C TRP A 19 -1.25 2.50 -4.37
N LEU A 20 -1.24 3.10 -5.57
CA LEU A 20 -2.44 3.32 -6.36
C LEU A 20 -3.11 2.00 -6.76
N GLN A 21 -2.30 1.01 -7.16
CA GLN A 21 -2.80 -0.33 -7.46
C GLN A 21 -3.49 -0.94 -6.23
N LEU A 22 -2.85 -0.89 -5.06
CA LEU A 22 -3.44 -1.39 -3.82
C LEU A 22 -4.73 -0.65 -3.47
N TYR A 23 -4.75 0.68 -3.64
CA TYR A 23 -5.94 1.49 -3.42
C TYR A 23 -7.08 1.06 -4.33
N SER A 24 -6.83 0.84 -5.62
CA SER A 24 -7.83 0.36 -6.58
C SER A 24 -8.39 -1.02 -6.18
N GLU A 25 -7.51 -1.96 -5.82
CA GLU A 25 -7.91 -3.30 -5.36
C GLU A 25 -8.81 -3.24 -4.12
N VAL A 26 -8.48 -2.37 -3.16
CA VAL A 26 -9.26 -2.19 -1.92
C VAL A 26 -10.55 -1.42 -2.19
N CYS A 27 -10.52 -0.36 -3.00
CA CYS A 27 -11.69 0.44 -3.32
C CYS A 27 -12.77 -0.32 -4.07
N GLY A 28 -12.38 -1.25 -4.95
CA GLY A 28 -13.31 -2.13 -5.65
C GLY A 28 -13.97 -3.20 -4.78
N HIS A 29 -13.59 -3.34 -3.51
CA HIS A 29 -14.11 -4.40 -2.65
C HIS A 29 -15.16 -3.87 -1.62
N PRO A 30 -16.34 -4.49 -1.50
CA PRO A 30 -17.47 -3.97 -0.70
C PRO A 30 -17.37 -4.23 0.81
N SER A 31 -16.23 -4.73 1.31
CA SER A 31 -16.12 -5.15 2.71
C SER A 31 -15.84 -4.01 3.68
N HIS A 32 -16.28 -4.18 4.93
CA HIS A 32 -15.91 -3.28 6.03
C HIS A 32 -14.38 -3.11 6.17
N GLU A 33 -13.63 -4.22 6.13
CA GLU A 33 -12.16 -4.18 6.17
C GLU A 33 -11.57 -3.29 5.05
N ALA A 34 -12.20 -3.27 3.87
CA ALA A 34 -11.75 -2.43 2.78
C ALA A 34 -12.00 -0.96 3.12
N SER A 35 -13.19 -0.62 3.60
CA SER A 35 -13.54 0.72 4.07
C SER A 35 -12.61 1.24 5.17
N GLU A 36 -12.20 0.40 6.11
CA GLU A 36 -11.24 0.77 7.17
C GLU A 36 -9.81 0.96 6.66
N MET A 37 -9.41 0.20 5.64
CA MET A 37 -8.07 0.31 5.05
C MET A 37 -7.90 1.55 4.17
N LYS A 38 -8.96 2.01 3.48
CA LYS A 38 -8.91 3.14 2.54
C LYS A 38 -8.25 4.41 3.12
N PRO A 39 -8.67 4.96 4.28
CA PRO A 39 -8.09 6.20 4.81
C PRO A 39 -6.59 6.07 5.08
N SER A 40 -6.15 4.91 5.58
CA SER A 40 -4.73 4.67 5.84
C SER A 40 -3.90 4.65 4.56
N ILE A 41 -4.44 4.06 3.48
CA ILE A 41 -3.79 4.01 2.16
C ILE A 41 -3.71 5.43 1.57
N GLU A 42 -4.81 6.19 1.63
CA GLU A 42 -4.85 7.58 1.14
C GLU A 42 -3.87 8.48 1.88
N GLN A 43 -3.74 8.32 3.21
CA GLN A 43 -2.76 9.07 3.99
C GLN A 43 -1.33 8.77 3.53
N ARG A 44 -1.00 7.50 3.25
CA ARG A 44 0.33 7.13 2.74
C ARG A 44 0.58 7.65 1.33
N MET A 45 -0.43 7.66 0.46
CA MET A 45 -0.34 8.27 -0.87
C MET A 45 -0.07 9.77 -0.78
N ARG A 46 -0.78 10.51 0.09
CA ARG A 46 -0.52 11.96 0.32
C ARG A 46 0.88 12.21 0.87
N GLN A 47 1.41 11.32 1.72
CA GLN A 47 2.80 11.43 2.18
C GLN A 47 3.79 11.25 1.03
N LEU A 48 3.51 10.34 0.11
CA LEU A 48 4.34 10.09 -1.06
C LEU A 48 4.32 11.27 -2.05
N GLU A 49 3.16 11.89 -2.27
CA GLU A 49 3.02 13.12 -3.07
C GLU A 49 3.86 14.27 -2.51
N LYS A 50 3.89 14.43 -1.17
CA LYS A 50 4.77 15.40 -0.51
C LYS A 50 6.23 15.10 -0.81
N PHE A 51 6.66 13.84 -0.73
CA PHE A 51 8.02 13.45 -1.07
C PHE A 51 8.36 13.68 -2.55
N ARG A 52 7.43 13.42 -3.47
CA ARG A 52 7.62 13.74 -4.90
C ARG A 52 7.82 15.23 -5.11
N THR A 53 6.95 16.04 -4.50
CA THR A 53 7.01 17.50 -4.59
C THR A 53 8.36 18.00 -4.08
N SER A 54 8.78 17.56 -2.89
CA SER A 54 10.10 17.90 -2.34
C SER A 54 11.25 17.43 -3.23
N ALA A 55 11.22 16.20 -3.73
CA ALA A 55 12.26 15.64 -4.61
C ALA A 55 12.40 16.38 -5.94
N MET A 56 11.31 16.92 -6.51
CA MET A 56 11.34 17.73 -7.73
C MET A 56 12.01 19.09 -7.51
N TYR A 57 11.83 19.73 -6.34
CA TYR A 57 12.48 21.00 -5.99
C TYR A 57 13.97 20.84 -5.67
N PHE A 58 14.43 19.66 -5.25
CA PHE A 58 15.84 19.38 -4.95
C PHE A 58 16.70 19.05 -6.18
N GLY A 59 16.11 19.04 -7.38
CA GLY A 59 16.87 18.87 -8.64
C GLY A 59 17.72 20.08 -9.03
N HIS A 60 17.49 21.25 -8.43
CA HIS A 60 18.17 22.50 -8.77
C HIS A 60 19.09 23.07 -7.67
N ASP A 61 18.94 22.61 -6.43
CA ASP A 61 19.65 23.17 -5.28
C ASP A 61 19.84 22.06 -4.23
N GLU A 62 21.07 21.53 -4.13
CA GLU A 62 21.44 20.45 -3.19
C GLU A 62 21.19 20.83 -1.72
N SER A 63 20.99 22.12 -1.45
CA SER A 63 20.65 22.69 -0.16
C SER A 63 19.32 22.18 0.42
N GLY A 64 18.38 21.75 -0.43
CA GLY A 64 17.07 21.33 0.03
C GLY A 64 17.00 19.92 0.64
N LEU A 65 18.00 19.05 0.39
CA LEU A 65 18.17 17.79 1.11
C LEU A 65 18.33 18.01 2.64
N LYS A 66 18.70 19.22 3.09
CA LYS A 66 18.79 19.56 4.51
C LYS A 66 17.43 19.66 5.21
N GLN A 67 16.32 19.91 4.50
CA GLN A 67 14.98 19.97 5.13
C GLN A 67 14.36 18.59 5.40
N PHE A 68 14.89 17.53 4.78
CA PHE A 68 14.51 16.14 5.07
C PHE A 68 15.76 15.29 5.24
N PRO A 69 16.42 15.35 6.42
CA PRO A 69 17.69 14.65 6.66
C PRO A 69 17.61 13.13 6.45
N ASN A 70 16.43 12.55 6.24
CA ASN A 70 16.22 11.11 6.07
C ASN A 70 15.16 10.74 5.00
N LEU A 71 15.11 11.43 3.86
CA LEU A 71 14.18 11.09 2.76
C LEU A 71 14.25 9.59 2.38
N ARG A 72 15.46 9.02 2.31
CA ARG A 72 15.66 7.59 2.03
C ARG A 72 15.02 6.69 3.09
N GLU A 73 15.17 7.03 4.36
CA GLU A 73 14.58 6.24 5.44
C GLU A 73 13.05 6.37 5.44
N ALA A 74 12.51 7.56 5.17
CA ALA A 74 11.08 7.77 5.04
C ALA A 74 10.49 6.95 3.87
N LEU A 75 11.17 6.93 2.72
CA LEU A 75 10.80 6.11 1.56
C LEU A 75 10.94 4.60 1.85
N ARG A 76 11.93 4.20 2.65
CA ARG A 76 12.09 2.82 3.13
C ARG A 76 10.93 2.42 4.03
N LEU A 77 10.55 3.26 4.99
CA LEU A 77 9.41 3.03 5.88
C LEU A 77 8.10 2.92 5.10
N LEU A 78 7.86 3.82 4.14
CA LEU A 78 6.68 3.73 3.25
C LEU A 78 6.63 2.42 2.47
N LYS A 79 7.76 1.92 1.99
CA LYS A 79 7.82 0.61 1.31
C LYS A 79 7.53 -0.55 2.25
N LEU A 80 8.00 -0.49 3.49
CA LEU A 80 7.69 -1.51 4.50
C LEU A 80 6.20 -1.49 4.84
N ASP A 81 5.61 -0.30 5.00
CA ASP A 81 4.18 -0.11 5.21
C ASP A 81 3.38 -0.70 4.05
N LEU A 82 3.72 -0.39 2.81
CA LEU A 82 3.07 -0.96 1.62
C LEU A 82 3.07 -2.49 1.65
N ARG A 83 4.22 -3.10 1.99
CA ARG A 83 4.33 -4.57 2.12
C ARG A 83 3.48 -5.12 3.26
N ALA A 84 3.38 -4.40 4.38
CA ALA A 84 2.56 -4.79 5.50
C ALA A 84 1.07 -4.71 5.15
N THR A 85 0.64 -3.61 4.54
CA THR A 85 -0.74 -3.37 4.09
C THR A 85 -1.17 -4.37 3.03
N ARG A 86 -0.32 -4.65 2.02
CA ARG A 86 -0.56 -5.72 1.02
C ARG A 86 -0.73 -7.10 1.68
N ARG A 87 0.12 -7.43 2.66
CA ARG A 87 0.02 -8.69 3.41
C ARG A 87 -1.27 -8.76 4.23
N LYS A 88 -1.65 -7.67 4.90
CA LYS A 88 -2.93 -7.57 5.63
C LYS A 88 -4.11 -7.82 4.68
N TRP A 89 -4.12 -7.14 3.54
CA TRP A 89 -5.17 -7.29 2.52
C TRP A 89 -5.28 -8.72 1.99
N ARG A 90 -4.16 -9.34 1.60
CA ARG A 90 -4.15 -10.74 1.13
C ARG A 90 -4.65 -11.72 2.18
N ARG A 91 -4.27 -11.54 3.45
CA ARG A 91 -4.76 -12.41 4.55
C ARG A 91 -6.28 -12.28 4.71
N TYR A 92 -6.82 -11.07 4.63
CA TYR A 92 -8.26 -10.84 4.66
C TYR A 92 -8.96 -11.59 3.52
N LEU A 93 -8.49 -11.44 2.27
CA LEU A 93 -9.08 -12.12 1.11
C LEU A 93 -9.05 -13.65 1.24
N VAL A 94 -7.91 -14.22 1.66
CA VAL A 94 -7.79 -15.66 1.89
C VAL A 94 -8.72 -16.13 3.00
N SER A 95 -8.83 -15.37 4.09
CA SER A 95 -9.76 -15.69 5.19
C SER A 95 -11.21 -15.69 4.70
N LYS A 96 -11.63 -14.66 3.95
CA LYS A 96 -12.97 -14.56 3.35
C LYS A 96 -13.28 -15.77 2.45
N ILE A 97 -12.35 -16.15 1.56
CA ILE A 97 -12.50 -17.32 0.68
C ILE A 97 -12.65 -18.62 1.49
N ARG A 98 -11.85 -18.79 2.56
CA ARG A 98 -11.94 -19.97 3.43
C ARG A 98 -13.29 -20.05 4.15
N THR A 99 -13.77 -18.92 4.68
CA THR A 99 -15.07 -18.85 5.36
C THR A 99 -16.20 -19.15 4.39
N GLN A 100 -16.17 -18.59 3.18
CA GLN A 100 -17.15 -18.87 2.13
C GLN A 100 -17.16 -20.36 1.76
N LYS A 101 -15.99 -20.97 1.50
CA LYS A 101 -15.91 -22.42 1.21
C LYS A 101 -16.40 -23.30 2.36
N ARG A 102 -16.19 -22.88 3.61
CA ARG A 102 -16.71 -23.59 4.79
C ARG A 102 -18.23 -23.48 4.87
N GLN A 103 -18.79 -22.30 4.61
CA GLN A 103 -20.23 -22.10 4.55
C GLN A 103 -20.86 -22.93 3.45
N GLU A 104 -20.32 -22.89 2.22
CA GLU A 104 -20.79 -23.73 1.10
C GLU A 104 -20.81 -25.21 1.51
N ARG A 105 -19.73 -25.75 2.09
CA ARG A 105 -19.70 -27.15 2.57
C ARG A 105 -20.73 -27.45 3.65
N ALA A 106 -20.99 -26.51 4.56
CA ALA A 106 -22.00 -26.68 5.59
C ALA A 106 -23.43 -26.64 5.01
N SER A 107 -23.66 -25.81 3.99
CA SER A 107 -24.93 -25.75 3.24
C SER A 107 -25.17 -26.99 2.37
N TYR A 108 -24.11 -27.62 1.88
CA TYR A 108 -24.16 -28.87 1.11
C TYR A 108 -24.05 -30.13 1.98
N ALA A 109 -23.91 -30.02 3.31
CA ALA A 109 -24.08 -31.18 4.19
C ALA A 109 -25.55 -31.62 4.07
N PRO A 110 -25.84 -32.78 3.47
CA PRO A 110 -27.20 -33.16 3.16
C PRO A 110 -27.97 -33.33 4.46
N THR A 111 -29.20 -32.83 4.44
CA THR A 111 -30.41 -33.52 4.89
C THR A 111 -30.25 -35.03 4.69
N ILE A 112 -29.52 -35.70 5.58
CA ILE A 112 -29.70 -37.11 5.86
C ILE A 112 -30.87 -37.10 6.83
N THR A 113 -32.05 -37.08 6.22
CA THR A 113 -33.31 -37.46 6.86
C THR A 113 -33.16 -38.88 7.39
N ASP A 114 -33.29 -39.04 8.70
CA ASP A 114 -33.91 -40.20 9.33
C ASP A 114 -35.13 -39.70 10.10
#